data_AF-A0A662IWU0-F1
#
_entry.id   AF-A0A662IWU0-F1
#
_cell.length_a   1.000
_cell.length_b   1.000
_cell.length_c   1.000
_cell.angle_alpha   90.00
_cell.angle_beta   90.00
_cell.angle_gamma   90.00
#
_symmetry.space_group_name_H-M   'P 1'
#
loop_
_entity.id
_entity.type
_entity.pdbx_description
1 polymer ?
#
loop_
_entity_poly.entity_id
_entity_poly.type
_entity_poly.pdbx_seq_one_letter_code
_entity_poly.pdbx_strand_id
1 'polypeptide(L)'
;MTLVIALKWYFGPDEEAVVISADSRATMGPVSYEVRKIYPIVLREDNKEIPLAVAGGAGDASIVKQSFRIAERTLVEIAKEEWGSRTPSFEEFEEAVRVVETRLIHRFSQLRGQGIEIDFQMILASVDPHGKASIYLFDPRGLAEPMHDNPGFAVIGKGFFTGGNLLLRLLGYSPAESIGMDLGLLSAFIIDAVSEIDTSVGPFVGESWLMRVDRAEGKVMLGPLKDEALREFKDRVRKRKELIRKLWRLCEVVEKEEEVDKIIEGALEKQRKEGD
;
A
#
# COMPACT_ATOMS: atom_id res chain seq x y z
N MET A 1 -4.78 -5.84 -15.73
CA MET A 1 -5.61 -5.92 -14.51
C MET A 1 -4.66 -6.00 -13.32
N THR A 2 -5.07 -5.51 -12.15
CA THR A 2 -4.14 -5.01 -11.12
C THR A 2 -4.73 -5.18 -9.71
N LEU A 3 -3.87 -5.37 -8.72
CA LEU A 3 -4.11 -5.21 -7.30
C LEU A 3 -2.99 -4.34 -6.73
N VAL A 4 -3.34 -3.18 -6.18
CA VAL A 4 -2.44 -2.35 -5.37
C VAL A 4 -3.05 -2.20 -3.98
N ILE A 5 -2.23 -2.39 -2.96
CA ILE A 5 -2.62 -2.32 -1.54
C ILE A 5 -1.71 -1.30 -0.87
N ALA A 6 -2.29 -0.32 -0.18
CA ALA A 6 -1.58 0.55 0.75
C ALA A 6 -2.12 0.34 2.16
N LEU A 7 -1.22 0.09 3.11
CA LEU A 7 -1.54 -0.14 4.52
C LEU A 7 -0.82 0.89 5.37
N LYS A 8 -1.54 1.49 6.31
CA LYS A 8 -0.95 2.22 7.42
C LYS A 8 -0.33 1.23 8.41
N TRP A 9 0.90 1.48 8.84
CA TRP A 9 1.67 0.58 9.70
C TRP A 9 2.08 1.30 10.97
N TYR A 10 1.70 0.77 12.13
CA TYR A 10 2.24 1.22 13.42
C TYR A 10 3.48 0.42 13.81
N PHE A 11 4.63 1.10 13.83
CA PHE A 11 5.88 0.58 14.40
C PHE A 11 5.98 0.83 15.92
N GLY A 12 5.18 1.76 16.44
CA GLY A 12 5.04 2.09 17.85
C GLY A 12 3.83 2.99 18.11
N PRO A 13 3.57 3.43 19.36
CA PRO A 13 2.38 4.19 19.74
C PRO A 13 2.15 5.49 18.94
N ASP A 14 3.25 6.14 18.53
CA ASP A 14 3.23 7.40 17.76
C ASP A 14 4.11 7.30 16.49
N GLU A 15 4.38 6.08 16.02
CA GLU A 15 5.23 5.87 14.84
C GLU A 15 4.43 5.17 13.76
N GLU A 16 3.89 5.97 12.85
CA GLU A 16 3.16 5.50 11.70
C GLU A 16 4.07 5.47 10.46
N ALA A 17 3.74 4.56 9.56
CA ALA A 17 4.38 4.40 8.28
C ALA A 17 3.33 4.01 7.24
N VAL A 18 3.69 4.09 5.97
CA VAL A 18 2.86 3.55 4.89
C VAL A 18 3.67 2.55 4.10
N VAL A 19 3.14 1.34 3.97
CA VAL A 19 3.61 0.38 2.97
C VAL A 19 2.62 0.34 1.81
N ILE A 20 3.13 0.41 0.59
CA ILE A 20 2.35 0.20 -0.62
C ILE A 20 2.96 -0.95 -1.41
N SER A 21 2.13 -1.88 -1.84
CA SER A 21 2.53 -3.10 -2.56
C SER A 21 1.61 -3.34 -3.74
N ALA A 22 2.17 -3.87 -4.82
CA ALA A 22 1.44 -4.13 -6.05
C ALA A 22 1.77 -5.51 -6.61
N ASP A 23 0.81 -6.07 -7.34
CA ASP A 23 1.06 -7.25 -8.17
C ASP A 23 1.93 -6.91 -9.39
N SER A 24 2.59 -7.91 -9.97
CA SER A 24 3.54 -7.71 -11.07
C SER A 24 2.93 -7.49 -12.45
N ARG A 25 1.67 -7.89 -12.68
CA ARG A 25 1.14 -8.14 -14.03
C ARG A 25 0.33 -6.96 -14.57
N ALA A 26 0.59 -6.53 -15.79
CA ALA A 26 -0.37 -5.76 -16.58
C ALA A 26 -0.92 -6.64 -17.71
N THR A 27 -2.17 -6.41 -18.09
CA THR A 27 -2.86 -7.16 -19.15
C THR A 27 -3.42 -6.17 -20.15
N MET A 28 -3.06 -6.31 -21.43
CA MET A 28 -3.59 -5.52 -22.54
C MET A 28 -4.06 -6.50 -23.63
N GLY A 29 -5.38 -6.70 -23.73
CA GLY A 29 -5.95 -7.73 -24.61
C GLY A 29 -5.44 -9.14 -24.26
N PRO A 30 -4.92 -9.93 -25.22
CA PRO A 30 -4.39 -11.26 -24.97
C PRO A 30 -2.96 -11.27 -24.39
N VAL A 31 -2.30 -10.11 -24.26
CA VAL A 31 -0.90 -10.01 -23.84
C VAL A 31 -0.80 -9.62 -22.37
N SER A 32 0.08 -10.28 -21.63
CA SER A 32 0.45 -9.95 -20.25
C SER A 32 1.94 -9.65 -20.15
N TYR A 33 2.32 -8.59 -19.45
CA TYR A 33 3.71 -8.18 -19.24
C TYR A 33 3.89 -7.55 -17.84
N GLU A 34 5.13 -7.46 -17.36
CA GLU A 34 5.40 -6.85 -16.04
C GLU A 34 5.43 -5.33 -16.11
N VAL A 35 4.78 -4.66 -15.15
CA VAL A 35 4.69 -3.19 -15.10
C VAL A 35 4.82 -2.71 -13.67
N ARG A 36 5.64 -1.67 -13.49
CA ARG A 36 5.68 -0.91 -12.25
C ARG A 36 4.41 -0.07 -12.09
N LYS A 37 3.65 -0.35 -11.03
CA LYS A 37 2.42 0.35 -10.64
C LYS A 37 2.63 1.31 -9.48
N ILE A 38 3.76 1.24 -8.79
CA ILE A 38 4.12 2.11 -7.69
C ILE A 38 5.11 3.17 -8.18
N TYR A 39 4.83 4.42 -7.83
CA TYR A 39 5.59 5.59 -8.26
C TYR A 39 6.04 6.40 -7.03
N PRO A 40 7.32 6.29 -6.62
CA PRO A 40 7.86 7.15 -5.58
C PRO A 40 7.96 8.60 -6.08
N ILE A 41 7.55 9.56 -5.27
CA ILE A 41 7.61 10.99 -5.57
C ILE A 41 8.63 11.62 -4.64
N VAL A 42 9.75 12.05 -5.22
CA VAL A 42 10.89 12.64 -4.49
C VAL A 42 11.27 13.97 -5.12
N LEU A 43 11.57 14.95 -4.28
CA LEU A 43 12.25 16.18 -4.69
C LEU A 43 13.76 15.90 -4.75
N ARG A 44 14.40 16.28 -5.87
CA ARG A 44 15.85 16.15 -6.06
C ARG A 44 16.49 17.52 -6.05
N GLU A 45 17.29 17.81 -5.02
CA GLU A 45 18.08 19.04 -4.89
C GLU A 45 19.47 18.71 -4.32
N ASP A 46 20.52 19.30 -4.88
CA ASP A 46 21.90 19.21 -4.38
C ASP A 46 22.37 17.80 -3.98
N ASN A 47 22.12 16.81 -4.85
CA ASN A 47 22.40 15.38 -4.64
C ASN A 47 21.67 14.74 -3.44
N LYS A 48 20.61 15.36 -2.91
CA LYS A 48 19.72 14.79 -1.91
C LYS A 48 18.38 14.44 -2.54
N GLU A 49 17.82 13.31 -2.13
CA GLU A 49 16.44 12.93 -2.43
C GLU A 49 15.59 13.19 -1.19
N ILE A 50 14.59 14.06 -1.32
CA ILE A 50 13.64 14.40 -0.26
C ILE A 50 12.33 13.71 -0.58
N PRO A 51 11.91 12.70 0.20
CA PRO A 51 10.63 12.03 0.00
C PRO A 51 9.46 12.99 0.18
N LEU A 52 8.55 13.04 -0.79
CA LEU A 52 7.32 13.82 -0.71
C LEU A 52 6.09 12.93 -0.57
N ALA A 53 6.03 11.84 -1.35
CA ALA A 53 4.92 10.90 -1.34
C ALA A 53 5.28 9.59 -2.06
N VAL A 54 4.38 8.62 -2.00
CA VAL A 54 4.36 7.44 -2.85
C VAL A 54 2.96 7.25 -3.44
N ALA A 55 2.90 6.98 -4.74
CA ALA A 55 1.66 6.75 -5.46
C ALA A 55 1.56 5.30 -5.95
N GLY A 56 0.34 4.77 -6.05
CA GLY A 56 0.06 3.49 -6.69
C GLY A 56 -1.16 3.61 -7.58
N GLY A 57 -1.22 2.87 -8.69
CA GLY A 57 -2.27 3.10 -9.69
C GLY A 57 -2.81 1.84 -10.34
N ALA A 58 -4.10 1.88 -10.68
CA ALA A 58 -4.82 0.84 -11.39
C ALA A 58 -5.75 1.46 -12.45
N GLY A 59 -5.96 0.73 -13.55
CA GLY A 59 -6.75 1.20 -14.71
C GLY A 59 -5.90 1.34 -15.96
N ASP A 60 -6.26 2.28 -16.84
CA ASP A 60 -5.52 2.57 -18.06
C ASP A 60 -4.11 3.10 -17.72
N ALA A 61 -3.09 2.43 -18.24
CA ALA A 61 -1.70 2.72 -17.90
C ALA A 61 -1.24 4.13 -18.33
N SER A 62 -1.80 4.69 -19.40
CA SER A 62 -1.46 6.02 -19.88
C SER A 62 -2.08 7.09 -19.00
N ILE A 63 -3.36 6.93 -18.66
CA ILE A 63 -4.07 7.82 -17.73
C ILE A 63 -3.41 7.78 -16.35
N VAL A 64 -3.14 6.60 -15.79
CA VAL A 64 -2.47 6.43 -14.49
C VAL A 64 -1.11 7.11 -14.47
N LYS A 65 -0.25 6.87 -15.49
CA LYS A 65 1.07 7.52 -15.55
C LYS A 65 0.97 9.03 -15.70
N GLN A 66 -0.01 9.54 -16.45
CA GLN A 66 -0.25 10.97 -16.54
C GLN A 66 -0.65 11.55 -15.18
N SER A 67 -1.51 10.85 -14.43
CA SER A 67 -1.91 11.26 -13.08
C SER A 67 -0.75 11.26 -12.10
N PHE A 68 0.15 10.27 -12.15
CA PHE A 68 1.39 10.29 -11.35
C PHE A 68 2.24 11.53 -11.65
N ARG A 69 2.36 11.91 -12.92
CA ARG A 69 3.10 13.13 -13.31
C ARG A 69 2.41 14.41 -12.84
N ILE A 70 1.08 14.44 -12.82
CA ILE A 70 0.31 15.57 -12.27
C ILE A 70 0.60 15.67 -10.77
N ALA A 71 0.52 14.57 -10.02
CA ALA A 71 0.80 14.53 -8.60
C ALA A 71 2.25 14.94 -8.30
N GLU A 72 3.22 14.32 -8.96
CA GLU A 72 4.66 14.62 -8.82
C GLU A 72 4.95 16.10 -9.05
N ARG A 73 4.50 16.66 -10.18
CA ARG A 73 4.73 18.07 -10.50
C ARG A 73 4.13 18.98 -9.46
N THR A 74 2.90 18.70 -9.04
CA THR A 74 2.20 19.50 -8.03
C THR A 74 2.95 19.49 -6.70
N LEU A 75 3.33 18.31 -6.22
CA LEU A 75 4.04 18.17 -4.96
C LEU A 75 5.44 18.80 -5.03
N VAL A 76 6.16 18.67 -6.14
CA VAL A 76 7.49 19.29 -6.32
C VAL A 76 7.40 20.80 -6.43
N GLU A 77 6.41 21.34 -7.15
CA GLU A 77 6.15 22.79 -7.27
C GLU A 77 5.88 23.36 -5.86
N ILE A 78 4.93 22.80 -5.11
CA ILE A 78 4.59 23.25 -3.76
C ILE A 78 5.77 23.07 -2.78
N ALA A 79 6.50 21.96 -2.87
CA ALA A 79 7.66 21.72 -1.99
C ALA A 79 8.72 22.82 -2.10
N LYS A 80 8.96 23.33 -3.31
CA LYS A 80 9.92 24.40 -3.57
C LYS A 80 9.41 25.77 -3.19
N GLU A 81 8.13 26.03 -3.44
CA GLU A 81 7.54 27.37 -3.26
C GLU A 81 7.08 27.62 -1.82
N GLU A 82 6.58 26.59 -1.14
CA GLU A 82 5.88 26.73 0.14
C GLU A 82 6.55 25.97 1.28
N TRP A 83 7.04 24.74 1.04
CA TRP A 83 7.59 23.91 2.13
C TRP A 83 9.05 24.22 2.42
N GLY A 84 9.77 24.87 1.51
CA GLY A 84 11.21 25.13 1.65
C GLY A 84 12.06 23.88 1.44
N SER A 85 11.69 23.07 0.45
CA SER A 85 12.41 21.85 0.05
C SER A 85 12.54 20.82 1.18
N ARG A 86 11.42 20.49 1.83
CA ARG A 86 11.32 19.42 2.84
C ARG A 86 10.12 18.51 2.57
N THR A 87 10.06 17.39 3.27
CA THR A 87 8.85 16.57 3.35
C THR A 87 7.71 17.40 3.99
N PRO A 88 6.48 17.35 3.43
CA PRO A 88 5.35 18.11 3.95
C PRO A 88 4.92 17.64 5.34
N SER A 89 4.31 18.53 6.13
CA SER A 89 3.50 18.14 7.28
C SER A 89 2.23 17.40 6.82
N PHE A 90 1.52 16.78 7.76
CA PHE A 90 0.24 16.15 7.48
C PHE A 90 -0.77 17.11 6.83
N GLU A 91 -0.92 18.32 7.37
CA GLU A 91 -1.85 19.34 6.88
C GLU A 91 -1.41 19.91 5.52
N GLU A 92 -0.11 20.15 5.34
CA GLU A 92 0.44 20.59 4.06
C GLU A 92 0.21 19.57 2.95
N PHE A 93 0.34 18.28 3.27
CA PHE A 93 0.07 17.22 2.33
C PHE A 93 -1.42 17.11 2.00
N GLU A 94 -2.31 17.26 2.98
CA GLU A 94 -3.76 17.34 2.75
C GLU A 94 -4.11 18.46 1.77
N GLU A 95 -3.53 19.66 1.93
CA GLU A 95 -3.79 20.77 1.02
C GLU A 95 -3.25 20.50 -0.39
N ALA A 96 -2.05 19.94 -0.49
CA ALA A 96 -1.51 19.55 -1.80
C ALA A 96 -2.38 18.49 -2.50
N VAL A 97 -3.00 17.57 -1.74
CA VAL A 97 -3.95 16.59 -2.29
C VAL A 97 -5.16 17.29 -2.92
N ARG A 98 -5.70 18.36 -2.31
CA ARG A 98 -6.80 19.15 -2.90
C ARG A 98 -6.39 19.81 -4.22
N VAL A 99 -5.14 20.26 -4.33
CA VAL A 99 -4.58 20.81 -5.59
C VAL A 99 -4.45 19.71 -6.66
N VAL A 100 -3.97 18.52 -6.27
CA VAL A 100 -3.90 17.36 -7.18
C VAL A 100 -5.29 16.96 -7.66
N GLU A 101 -6.27 16.87 -6.75
CA GLU A 101 -7.68 16.60 -7.07
C GLU A 101 -8.21 17.60 -8.11
N THR A 102 -8.02 18.89 -7.89
CA THR A 102 -8.47 19.94 -8.82
C THR A 102 -7.86 19.77 -10.22
N ARG A 103 -6.56 19.48 -10.29
CA ARG A 103 -5.85 19.25 -11.57
C ARG A 103 -6.33 17.98 -12.27
N LEU A 104 -6.61 16.90 -11.53
CA LEU A 104 -7.13 15.64 -12.08
C LEU A 104 -8.56 15.79 -12.59
N ILE A 105 -9.45 16.42 -11.82
CA ILE A 105 -10.84 16.69 -12.24
C ILE A 105 -10.86 17.45 -13.56
N HIS A 106 -10.03 18.50 -13.66
CA HIS A 106 -9.93 19.28 -14.89
C HIS A 106 -9.45 18.43 -16.06
N ARG A 107 -8.39 17.64 -15.86
CA ARG A 107 -7.84 16.77 -16.90
C ARG A 107 -8.84 15.71 -17.36
N PHE A 108 -9.52 15.06 -16.42
CA PHE A 108 -10.50 14.02 -16.73
C PHE A 108 -11.75 14.59 -17.41
N SER A 109 -12.15 15.81 -17.05
CA SER A 109 -13.22 16.53 -17.75
C SER A 109 -12.86 16.75 -19.23
N GLN A 110 -11.65 17.19 -19.54
CA GLN A 110 -11.18 17.37 -20.92
C GLN A 110 -11.19 16.06 -21.71
N LEU A 111 -10.66 14.98 -21.12
CA LEU A 111 -10.62 13.65 -21.75
C LEU A 111 -12.04 13.14 -22.04
N ARG A 112 -12.96 13.25 -21.08
CA ARG A 112 -14.37 12.90 -21.28
C ARG A 112 -15.02 13.74 -22.38
N GLY A 113 -14.71 15.04 -22.45
CA GLY A 113 -15.16 15.93 -23.53
C GLY A 113 -14.67 15.52 -24.93
N GLN A 114 -13.59 14.75 -25.00
CA GLN A 114 -13.04 14.17 -26.24
C GLN A 114 -13.57 12.75 -26.52
N GLY A 115 -14.51 12.24 -25.70
CA GLY A 115 -15.06 10.90 -25.82
C GLY A 115 -14.15 9.79 -25.26
N ILE A 116 -13.16 10.13 -24.44
CA ILE A 116 -12.26 9.17 -23.80
C ILE A 116 -12.86 8.74 -22.46
N GLU A 117 -13.09 7.43 -22.31
CA GLU A 117 -13.52 6.82 -21.05
C GLU A 117 -12.37 6.78 -20.04
N ILE A 118 -12.67 7.06 -18.77
CA ILE A 118 -11.69 7.11 -17.69
C ILE A 118 -11.75 5.82 -16.88
N ASP A 119 -10.84 4.89 -17.16
CA ASP A 119 -10.53 3.75 -16.28
C ASP A 119 -9.33 4.13 -15.40
N PHE A 120 -9.60 4.53 -14.16
CA PHE A 120 -8.57 5.07 -13.27
C PHE A 120 -8.92 4.91 -11.79
N GLN A 121 -7.94 4.45 -11.03
CA GLN A 121 -7.87 4.58 -9.58
C GLN A 121 -6.42 4.86 -9.19
N MET A 122 -6.21 5.67 -8.16
CA MET A 122 -4.86 5.96 -7.65
C MET A 122 -4.88 6.07 -6.13
N ILE A 123 -3.88 5.50 -5.48
CA ILE A 123 -3.57 5.77 -4.09
C ILE A 123 -2.42 6.79 -4.08
N LEU A 124 -2.53 7.80 -3.24
CA LEU A 124 -1.45 8.73 -2.96
C LEU A 124 -1.25 8.80 -1.44
N ALA A 125 -0.04 8.53 -0.98
CA ALA A 125 0.25 8.45 0.44
C ALA A 125 1.56 9.18 0.79
N SER A 126 1.65 9.64 2.03
CA SER A 126 2.85 10.28 2.58
C SER A 126 2.98 10.01 4.08
N VAL A 127 4.15 10.29 4.63
CA VAL A 127 4.45 10.27 6.06
C VAL A 127 5.14 11.59 6.39
N ASP A 128 4.60 12.30 7.36
CA ASP A 128 5.17 13.58 7.78
C ASP A 128 6.45 13.39 8.63
N PRO A 129 7.22 14.47 8.87
CA PRO A 129 8.42 14.41 9.72
C PRO A 129 8.18 13.95 11.16
N HIS A 130 6.94 13.99 11.65
CA HIS A 130 6.56 13.57 12.99
C HIS A 130 6.11 12.10 13.03
N GLY A 131 6.02 11.43 11.89
CA GLY A 131 5.63 10.03 11.79
C GLY A 131 4.15 9.81 11.59
N LYS A 132 3.35 10.84 11.26
CA LYS A 132 1.93 10.70 10.93
C LYS A 132 1.76 10.35 9.45
N ALA A 133 1.04 9.27 9.19
CA ALA A 133 0.79 8.72 7.87
C ALA A 133 -0.54 9.22 7.29
N SER A 134 -0.52 9.59 6.01
CA SER A 134 -1.70 9.95 5.23
C SER A 134 -1.84 9.03 4.02
N ILE A 135 -3.06 8.61 3.74
CA ILE A 135 -3.43 7.79 2.58
C ILE A 135 -4.68 8.42 1.98
N TYR A 136 -4.66 8.66 0.67
CA TYR A 136 -5.78 9.18 -0.11
C TYR A 136 -6.06 8.27 -1.30
N LEU A 137 -7.34 7.98 -1.52
CA LEU A 137 -7.84 7.21 -2.65
C LEU A 137 -8.48 8.14 -3.66
N PHE A 138 -7.95 8.17 -4.89
CA PHE A 138 -8.53 8.88 -6.01
C PHE A 138 -9.37 7.96 -6.89
N ASP A 139 -10.57 8.42 -7.22
CA ASP A 139 -11.54 7.70 -8.05
C ASP A 139 -11.51 8.15 -9.54
N PRO A 140 -12.29 7.52 -10.46
CA PRO A 140 -12.37 7.91 -11.87
C PRO A 140 -12.91 9.34 -12.12
N ARG A 141 -13.50 9.99 -11.12
CA ARG A 141 -13.93 11.40 -11.21
C ARG A 141 -12.76 12.34 -10.94
N GLY A 142 -11.68 11.84 -10.34
CA GLY A 142 -10.51 12.60 -9.90
C GLY A 142 -10.63 13.07 -8.45
N LEU A 143 -11.67 12.65 -7.72
CA LEU A 143 -11.92 13.02 -6.33
C LEU A 143 -11.08 12.17 -5.38
N ALA A 144 -10.55 12.79 -4.33
CA ALA A 144 -9.77 12.16 -3.28
C ALA A 144 -10.63 11.88 -2.04
N GLU A 145 -10.52 10.66 -1.53
CA GLU A 145 -11.10 10.24 -0.25
C GLU A 145 -9.98 9.92 0.75
N PRO A 146 -9.98 10.48 1.96
CA PRO A 146 -9.01 10.12 3.00
C PRO A 146 -9.27 8.71 3.53
N MET A 147 -8.24 7.87 3.56
CA MET A 147 -8.32 6.46 3.95
C MET A 147 -7.48 6.11 5.18
N HIS A 148 -6.78 7.08 5.79
CA HIS A 148 -5.73 6.83 6.78
C HIS A 148 -6.21 6.62 8.23
N ASP A 149 -7.37 7.17 8.63
CA ASP A 149 -7.91 6.95 9.98
C ASP A 149 -8.92 5.81 10.02
N ASN A 150 -9.84 5.80 9.06
CA ASN A 150 -10.81 4.74 8.87
C ASN A 150 -10.98 4.49 7.36
N PRO A 151 -10.58 3.32 6.82
CA PRO A 151 -10.20 2.10 7.54
C PRO A 151 -8.69 1.95 7.83
N GLY A 152 -7.86 2.94 7.50
CA GLY A 152 -6.40 2.88 7.63
C GLY A 152 -5.69 2.15 6.48
N PHE A 153 -6.41 1.84 5.41
CA PHE A 153 -5.86 1.21 4.22
C PHE A 153 -6.61 1.64 2.96
N ALA A 154 -5.96 1.47 1.81
CA ALA A 154 -6.60 1.59 0.51
C ALA A 154 -6.21 0.39 -0.36
N VAL A 155 -7.17 -0.17 -1.09
CA VAL A 155 -6.95 -1.26 -2.04
C VAL A 155 -7.65 -0.90 -3.34
N ILE A 156 -6.90 -0.91 -4.44
CA ILE A 156 -7.41 -0.53 -5.77
C ILE A 156 -7.15 -1.62 -6.80
N GLY A 157 -7.87 -1.52 -7.92
CA GLY A 157 -7.88 -2.52 -8.98
C GLY A 157 -8.83 -3.69 -8.69
N LYS A 158 -8.99 -4.57 -9.68
CA LYS A 158 -9.99 -5.65 -9.61
C LYS A 158 -9.74 -6.66 -8.50
N GLY A 159 -8.48 -6.86 -8.10
CA GLY A 159 -8.13 -7.75 -6.99
C GLY A 159 -8.74 -7.34 -5.64
N PHE A 160 -9.20 -6.08 -5.50
CA PHE A 160 -9.98 -5.63 -4.35
C PHE A 160 -11.23 -6.50 -4.13
N PHE A 161 -12.03 -6.67 -5.19
CA PHE A 161 -13.30 -7.40 -5.15
C PHE A 161 -13.10 -8.92 -5.11
N THR A 162 -12.05 -9.42 -5.77
CA THR A 162 -11.82 -10.87 -5.86
C THR A 162 -11.32 -11.48 -4.55
N GLY A 163 -10.73 -10.69 -3.64
CA GLY A 163 -10.34 -11.23 -2.33
C GLY A 163 -9.48 -10.32 -1.46
N GLY A 164 -8.94 -9.21 -1.98
CA GLY A 164 -8.07 -8.32 -1.22
C GLY A 164 -8.70 -7.82 0.08
N ASN A 165 -9.93 -7.29 0.00
CA ASN A 165 -10.65 -6.81 1.19
C ASN A 165 -11.08 -7.95 2.12
N LEU A 166 -11.50 -9.09 1.56
CA LEU A 166 -11.87 -10.26 2.34
C LEU A 166 -10.70 -10.76 3.19
N LEU A 167 -9.52 -10.90 2.59
CA LEU A 167 -8.33 -11.40 3.27
C LEU A 167 -7.80 -10.41 4.31
N LEU A 168 -7.84 -9.10 4.04
CA LEU A 168 -7.49 -8.09 5.04
C LEU A 168 -8.37 -8.23 6.29
N ARG A 169 -9.69 -8.37 6.10
CA ARG A 169 -10.64 -8.53 7.21
C ARG A 169 -10.47 -9.87 7.92
N LEU A 170 -10.32 -10.96 7.17
CA LEU A 170 -10.16 -12.32 7.72
C LEU A 170 -8.89 -12.44 8.57
N LEU A 171 -7.79 -11.80 8.14
CA LEU A 171 -6.52 -11.81 8.85
C LEU A 171 -6.45 -10.76 9.97
N GLY A 172 -7.58 -10.08 10.27
CA GLY A 172 -7.69 -9.16 11.38
C GLY A 172 -6.84 -7.89 11.22
N TYR A 173 -6.65 -7.40 10.00
CA TYR A 173 -5.96 -6.13 9.84
C TYR A 173 -6.84 -4.96 10.31
N SER A 174 -6.35 -4.24 11.30
CA SER A 174 -6.68 -2.85 11.60
C SER A 174 -5.38 -2.11 11.94
N PRO A 175 -5.29 -0.77 11.78
CA PRO A 175 -4.09 -0.05 12.17
C PRO A 175 -3.66 -0.36 13.62
N ALA A 176 -4.60 -0.30 14.57
CA ALA A 176 -4.33 -0.54 15.98
C ALA A 176 -3.84 -1.97 16.28
N GLU A 177 -4.41 -2.99 15.63
CA GLU A 177 -4.01 -4.39 15.84
C GLU A 177 -2.78 -4.77 15.02
N SER A 178 -2.35 -3.92 14.07
CA SER A 178 -1.18 -4.16 13.23
C SER A 178 0.17 -3.98 13.94
N ILE A 179 0.17 -3.51 15.20
CA ILE A 179 1.39 -3.39 16.00
C ILE A 179 2.04 -4.77 16.14
N GLY A 180 3.27 -4.90 15.64
CA GLY A 180 4.01 -6.18 15.62
C GLY A 180 3.69 -7.09 14.43
N MET A 181 2.78 -6.70 13.53
CA MET A 181 2.61 -7.36 12.24
C MET A 181 3.65 -6.89 11.23
N ASP A 182 4.11 -7.82 10.38
CA ASP A 182 4.89 -7.51 9.19
C ASP A 182 3.95 -7.22 8.01
N LEU A 183 3.64 -5.94 7.77
CA LEU A 183 2.65 -5.55 6.75
C LEU A 183 3.16 -5.69 5.32
N GLY A 184 4.49 -5.67 5.12
CA GLY A 184 5.09 -6.07 3.86
C GLY A 184 4.80 -7.54 3.53
N LEU A 185 4.93 -8.41 4.53
CA LEU A 185 4.61 -9.82 4.36
C LEU A 185 3.10 -10.08 4.24
N LEU A 186 2.26 -9.33 4.97
CA LEU A 186 0.80 -9.42 4.87
C LEU A 186 0.32 -9.07 3.45
N SER A 187 0.77 -7.93 2.93
CA SER A 187 0.41 -7.49 1.57
C SER A 187 0.91 -8.46 0.50
N ALA A 188 2.14 -8.97 0.62
CA ALA A 188 2.67 -10.02 -0.26
C ALA A 188 1.82 -11.31 -0.21
N PHE A 189 1.39 -11.74 0.98
CA PHE A 189 0.51 -12.90 1.15
C PHE A 189 -0.83 -12.69 0.42
N ILE A 190 -1.45 -11.52 0.62
CA ILE A 190 -2.76 -11.20 0.03
C ILE A 190 -2.66 -11.18 -1.49
N ILE A 191 -1.65 -10.50 -2.05
CA ILE A 191 -1.44 -10.43 -3.50
C ILE A 191 -1.24 -11.84 -4.08
N ASP A 192 -0.38 -12.66 -3.48
CA ASP A 192 -0.15 -14.03 -3.95
C ASP A 192 -1.42 -14.89 -3.82
N ALA A 193 -2.20 -14.77 -2.75
CA ALA A 193 -3.44 -15.52 -2.56
C ALA A 193 -4.51 -15.10 -3.58
N VAL A 194 -4.67 -13.81 -3.85
CA VAL A 194 -5.60 -13.32 -4.88
C VAL A 194 -5.17 -13.78 -6.27
N SER A 195 -3.87 -13.76 -6.58
CA SER A 195 -3.34 -14.18 -7.89
C SER A 195 -3.57 -15.66 -8.22
N GLU A 196 -3.80 -16.52 -7.21
CA GLU A 196 -4.15 -17.93 -7.42
C GLU A 196 -5.58 -18.12 -7.93
N ILE A 197 -6.46 -17.14 -7.67
CA ILE A 197 -7.88 -17.18 -8.01
C ILE A 197 -8.16 -16.30 -9.23
N ASP A 198 -7.62 -15.08 -9.20
CA ASP A 198 -7.78 -14.08 -10.24
C ASP A 198 -6.55 -14.08 -11.16
N THR A 199 -6.65 -14.78 -12.30
CA THR A 199 -5.57 -14.83 -13.30
C THR A 199 -5.18 -13.45 -13.86
N SER A 200 -6.04 -12.44 -13.65
CA SER A 200 -5.80 -11.08 -14.06
C SER A 200 -4.89 -10.29 -13.11
N VAL A 201 -4.66 -10.82 -11.91
CA VAL A 201 -3.73 -10.31 -10.91
C VAL A 201 -2.45 -11.15 -10.97
N GLY A 202 -1.29 -10.51 -11.06
CA GLY A 202 0.00 -11.17 -11.04
C GLY A 202 0.38 -11.67 -9.64
N PRO A 203 1.31 -12.63 -9.52
CA PRO A 203 1.93 -12.91 -8.24
C PRO A 203 2.74 -11.70 -7.76
N PHE A 204 2.99 -11.63 -6.46
CA PHE A 204 3.90 -10.65 -5.88
C PHE A 204 5.34 -10.99 -6.28
N VAL A 205 6.04 -10.02 -6.87
CA VAL A 205 7.45 -10.13 -7.32
C VAL A 205 8.35 -9.08 -6.68
N GLY A 206 7.90 -8.43 -5.60
CA GLY A 206 8.71 -7.46 -4.84
C GLY A 206 8.45 -6.00 -5.14
N GLU A 207 7.41 -5.68 -5.92
CA GLU A 207 6.97 -4.28 -6.07
C GLU A 207 6.28 -3.81 -4.78
N SER A 208 7.08 -3.35 -3.83
CA SER A 208 6.66 -2.80 -2.55
C SER A 208 7.56 -1.65 -2.13
N TRP A 209 6.97 -0.59 -1.59
CA TRP A 209 7.66 0.59 -1.08
C TRP A 209 7.20 0.89 0.34
N LEU A 210 8.13 1.28 1.19
CA LEU A 210 7.89 1.69 2.57
C LEU A 210 8.31 3.14 2.73
N MET A 211 7.39 3.96 3.22
CA MET A 211 7.65 5.33 3.68
C MET A 211 7.50 5.38 5.19
N ARG A 212 8.50 5.90 5.90
CA ARG A 212 8.53 5.99 7.38
C ARG A 212 9.53 7.04 7.85
N VAL A 213 9.47 7.41 9.12
CA VAL A 213 10.56 8.16 9.76
C VAL A 213 11.67 7.20 10.17
N ASP A 214 12.91 7.51 9.78
CA ASP A 214 14.09 6.87 10.34
C ASP A 214 14.49 7.60 11.63
N ARG A 215 14.35 6.93 12.78
CA ARG A 215 14.69 7.50 14.09
C ARG A 215 16.18 7.78 14.26
N ALA A 216 17.05 7.01 13.62
CA ALA A 216 18.50 7.21 13.75
C ALA A 216 18.93 8.50 13.04
N GLU A 217 18.29 8.82 11.92
CA GLU A 217 18.59 10.01 11.12
C GLU A 217 17.65 11.20 11.39
N GLY A 218 16.51 10.97 12.05
CA GLY A 218 15.47 11.97 12.30
C GLY A 218 14.82 12.49 11.02
N LYS A 219 14.70 11.65 9.98
CA LYS A 219 14.26 12.04 8.64
C LYS A 219 13.27 11.04 8.06
N VAL A 220 12.40 11.53 7.19
CA VAL A 220 11.50 10.68 6.42
C VAL A 220 12.29 9.96 5.34
N MET A 221 12.12 8.65 5.26
CA MET A 221 12.75 7.76 4.30
C MET A 221 11.68 7.10 3.44
N LEU A 222 11.98 6.93 2.16
CA LEU A 222 11.16 6.20 1.19
C LEU A 222 12.07 5.23 0.43
N GLY A 223 11.78 3.93 0.54
CA GLY A 223 12.63 2.91 -0.07
C GLY A 223 11.86 1.69 -0.58
N PRO A 224 12.35 1.03 -1.63
CA PRO A 224 11.78 -0.22 -2.12
C PRO A 224 12.12 -1.39 -1.20
N LEU A 225 11.35 -2.47 -1.30
CA LEU A 225 11.68 -3.76 -0.70
C LEU A 225 13.03 -4.26 -1.25
N LYS A 226 13.88 -4.78 -0.37
CA LYS A 226 15.16 -5.38 -0.73
C LYS A 226 14.98 -6.78 -1.33
N ASP A 227 15.86 -7.17 -2.24
CA ASP A 227 15.82 -8.48 -2.91
C ASP A 227 15.94 -9.65 -1.92
N GLU A 228 16.73 -9.50 -0.85
CA GLU A 228 16.85 -10.52 0.19
C GLU A 228 15.52 -10.70 0.95
N ALA A 229 14.85 -9.58 1.26
CA ALA A 229 13.56 -9.58 1.95
C ALA A 229 12.46 -10.19 1.07
N LEU A 230 12.50 -9.98 -0.25
CA LEU A 230 11.58 -10.61 -1.19
C LEU A 230 11.66 -12.15 -1.13
N ARG A 231 12.87 -12.72 -1.14
CA ARG A 231 13.05 -14.18 -1.06
C ARG A 231 12.48 -14.74 0.24
N GLU A 232 12.78 -14.08 1.36
CA GLU A 232 12.23 -14.45 2.66
C GLU A 232 10.70 -14.37 2.67
N PHE A 233 10.13 -13.32 2.07
CA PHE A 233 8.68 -13.15 1.99
C PHE A 233 8.03 -14.30 1.23
N LYS A 234 8.54 -14.68 0.06
CA LYS A 234 7.96 -15.80 -0.72
C LYS A 234 7.97 -17.11 0.07
N ASP A 235 9.05 -17.38 0.80
CA ASP A 235 9.14 -18.58 1.64
C ASP A 235 8.17 -18.54 2.83
N ARG A 236 8.06 -17.39 3.50
CA ARG A 236 7.13 -17.20 4.63
C ARG A 236 5.67 -17.22 4.18
N VAL A 237 5.34 -16.65 3.02
CA VAL A 237 3.99 -16.71 2.42
C VAL A 237 3.58 -18.17 2.18
N ARG A 238 4.44 -18.97 1.54
CA ARG A 238 4.18 -20.40 1.31
C ARG A 238 3.93 -21.15 2.62
N LYS A 239 4.80 -20.96 3.61
CA LYS A 239 4.65 -21.58 4.94
C LYS A 239 3.36 -21.15 5.64
N ARG A 240 3.01 -19.85 5.59
CA ARG A 240 1.77 -19.32 6.19
C ARG A 240 0.53 -19.95 5.55
N LYS A 241 0.49 -20.10 4.22
CA LYS A 241 -0.62 -20.80 3.53
C LYS A 241 -0.78 -22.24 4.03
N GLU A 242 0.33 -22.97 4.19
CA GLU A 242 0.29 -24.33 4.73
C GLU A 242 -0.17 -24.37 6.19
N LEU A 243 0.30 -23.43 7.03
CA LEU A 243 -0.11 -23.35 8.43
C LEU A 243 -1.60 -23.05 8.58
N ILE A 244 -2.15 -22.12 7.79
CA ILE A 244 -3.59 -21.82 7.78
C ILE A 244 -4.39 -23.07 7.42
N ARG A 245 -3.98 -23.83 6.39
CA ARG A 245 -4.65 -25.09 6.01
C ARG A 245 -4.57 -26.15 7.11
N LYS A 246 -3.43 -26.27 7.78
CA LYS A 246 -3.24 -27.22 8.90
C LYS A 246 -4.10 -26.83 10.09
N LEU A 247 -4.16 -25.54 10.43
CA LEU A 247 -4.99 -25.02 11.50
C LEU A 247 -6.47 -25.29 11.22
N TRP A 248 -6.94 -25.00 9.99
CA TRP A 248 -8.32 -25.30 9.61
C TRP A 248 -8.65 -26.79 9.79
N ARG A 249 -7.77 -27.68 9.33
CA ARG A 249 -7.95 -29.14 9.50
C ARG A 249 -7.91 -29.57 10.97
N LEU A 250 -7.13 -28.88 11.80
CA LEU A 250 -7.08 -29.18 13.24
C LEU A 250 -8.43 -28.88 13.89
N CYS A 251 -9.06 -27.74 13.55
CA CYS A 251 -10.39 -27.37 14.04
C CYS A 251 -11.45 -28.42 13.69
N GLU A 252 -11.36 -29.07 12.52
CA GLU A 252 -12.30 -30.12 12.11
C GLU A 252 -12.14 -31.45 12.88
N VAL A 253 -11.00 -31.67 13.55
CA VAL A 253 -10.67 -32.93 14.22
C VAL A 253 -10.79 -32.83 15.74
N VAL A 254 -10.61 -31.64 16.31
CA VAL A 254 -10.79 -31.43 17.75
C VAL A 254 -12.27 -31.42 18.11
N GLU A 255 -12.63 -31.99 19.27
CA GLU A 255 -14.02 -31.97 19.75
C GLU A 255 -14.43 -30.60 20.31
N LYS A 256 -13.46 -29.79 20.73
CA LYS A 256 -13.64 -28.48 21.36
C LYS A 256 -12.61 -27.49 20.81
N GLU A 257 -13.07 -26.48 20.09
CA GLU A 257 -12.18 -25.46 19.51
C GLU A 257 -11.45 -24.63 20.58
N GLU A 258 -11.98 -24.55 21.81
CA GLU A 258 -11.31 -23.88 22.93
C GLU A 258 -9.96 -24.52 23.30
N GLU A 259 -9.74 -25.78 22.94
CA GLU A 259 -8.43 -26.43 23.12
C GLU A 259 -7.41 -25.91 22.10
N VAL A 260 -7.84 -25.66 20.86
CA VAL A 260 -6.99 -25.06 19.82
C VAL A 260 -6.63 -23.63 20.17
N ASP A 261 -7.62 -22.87 20.65
CA ASP A 261 -7.43 -21.48 21.09
C ASP A 261 -6.37 -21.38 22.20
N LYS A 262 -6.49 -22.20 23.26
CA LYS A 262 -5.49 -22.27 24.35
C LYS A 262 -4.08 -22.61 23.87
N ILE A 263 -3.95 -23.48 22.87
CA ILE A 263 -2.65 -23.82 22.29
C ILE A 263 -2.05 -22.61 21.57
N ILE A 264 -2.87 -21.87 20.81
CA ILE A 264 -2.46 -20.66 20.09
C ILE A 264 -2.09 -19.55 21.08
N GLU A 265 -2.96 -19.23 22.03
CA GLU A 265 -2.72 -18.21 23.06
C GLU A 265 -1.46 -18.55 23.86
N GLY A 266 -1.33 -19.80 24.32
CA GLY A 266 -0.15 -20.23 25.08
C GLY A 266 1.16 -20.15 24.29
N ALA A 267 1.13 -20.33 22.96
CA ALA A 267 2.29 -20.13 22.10
C ALA A 267 2.61 -18.64 21.93
N LEU A 268 1.59 -17.79 21.74
CA LEU A 268 1.75 -16.34 21.61
C LEU A 268 2.29 -15.71 22.90
N GLU A 269 1.78 -16.10 24.07
CA GLU A 269 2.25 -15.60 25.36
C GLU A 269 3.71 -15.95 25.66
N LYS A 270 4.14 -17.18 25.34
CA LYS A 270 5.54 -17.60 25.52
C LYS A 270 6.48 -16.73 24.69
N GLN A 271 6.12 -16.47 23.44
CA GLN A 271 6.94 -15.63 22.56
C GLN A 271 6.96 -14.16 23.00
N ARG A 272 5.86 -13.63 23.56
CA ARG A 272 5.86 -12.28 24.16
C ARG A 272 6.80 -12.18 25.37
N LYS A 273 6.89 -13.23 26.21
CA LYS A 273 7.77 -13.25 27.40
C LYS A 273 9.25 -13.51 27.09
N GLU A 274 9.56 -14.09 25.93
CA GLU A 274 10.94 -14.31 25.48
C GLU A 274 11.53 -13.10 24.71
N GLY A 275 10.68 -12.13 24.34
CA GLY A 275 11.06 -10.92 23.60
C GLY A 275 11.20 -9.65 24.45
N ASP A 276 10.84 -9.70 25.74
CA ASP A 276 11.09 -8.67 26.77
C ASP A 276 12.36 -9.01 27.57
#